data_AF-A0A316WDI6-F1
#
_entry.id   AF-A0A316WDI6-F1
#
_cell.length_a   1.000
_cell.length_b   1.000
_cell.length_c   1.000
_cell.angle_alpha   90.00
_cell.angle_beta   90.00
_cell.angle_gamma   90.00
#
_symmetry.space_group_name_H-M   'P 1'
#
loop_
_entity.id
_entity.type
_entity.pdbx_description
1 polymer ?
#
loop_
_entity_poly.entity_id
_entity_poly.type
_entity_poly.pdbx_seq_one_letter_code
_entity_poly.pdbx_strand_id
1 'polypeptide(L)'
;MNDPISKYLDDIPDEWQKMTVDQLLTHISGLPEILKLIDPMIGNIGPLKTEAAIWEKLKTLPLEFKTGEQFSYNQTNYYLLGKIIEKLTKKTFYNRF
;
A
#
# COMPACT_ATOMS: atom_id res chain seq x y z
N MET A 1 6.00 -14.87 5.65
CA MET A 1 4.83 -14.29 6.35
C MET A 1 5.26 -13.22 7.34
N ASN A 2 6.13 -13.52 8.30
CA ASN A 2 6.56 -12.56 9.33
C ASN A 2 7.70 -11.62 8.90
N ASP A 3 8.16 -11.71 7.65
CA ASP A 3 9.20 -10.81 7.15
C ASP A 3 8.64 -9.38 7.06
N PRO A 4 9.44 -8.37 7.47
CA PRO A 4 9.06 -6.98 7.29
C PRO A 4 9.01 -6.61 5.80
N ILE A 5 8.07 -5.75 5.41
CA ILE A 5 7.91 -5.32 4.02
C ILE A 5 9.09 -4.49 3.52
N SER A 6 9.83 -3.84 4.42
CA SER A 6 11.09 -3.12 4.13
C SER A 6 12.19 -4.02 3.57
N LYS A 7 12.10 -5.35 3.76
CA LYS A 7 12.99 -6.30 3.08
C LYS A 7 12.82 -6.30 1.55
N TYR A 8 11.67 -5.82 1.07
CA TYR A 8 11.29 -5.87 -0.35
C TYR A 8 11.10 -4.46 -0.95
N LEU A 9 10.69 -3.49 -0.14
CA LEU A 9 10.35 -2.13 -0.56
C LEU A 9 11.26 -1.11 0.12
N ASP A 10 11.98 -0.32 -0.69
CA ASP A 10 13.00 0.62 -0.21
C ASP A 10 12.47 2.07 -0.05
N ASP A 11 11.38 2.42 -0.74
CA ASP A 11 10.77 3.77 -0.73
C ASP A 11 9.44 3.77 0.05
N ILE A 12 9.50 3.51 1.37
CA ILE A 12 8.31 3.52 2.25
C ILE A 12 8.59 4.30 3.54
N PRO A 13 7.55 4.90 4.17
CA PRO A 13 7.68 5.57 5.46
C PRO A 13 8.23 4.67 6.57
N ASP A 14 8.98 5.25 7.51
CA ASP A 14 9.58 4.53 8.65
C ASP A 14 8.55 3.73 9.46
N GLU A 15 7.35 4.28 9.64
CA GLU A 15 6.25 3.62 10.35
C GLU A 15 5.81 2.31 9.67
N TRP A 16 6.00 2.21 8.35
CA TRP A 16 5.58 1.05 7.57
C TRP A 16 6.69 -0.01 7.50
N GLN A 17 7.95 0.35 7.74
CA GLN A 17 9.09 -0.54 7.53
C GLN A 17 9.04 -1.83 8.35
N LYS A 18 8.44 -1.80 9.55
CA LYS A 18 8.34 -2.96 10.45
C LYS A 18 7.08 -3.81 10.20
N MET A 19 6.16 -3.34 9.38
CA MET A 19 4.96 -4.08 9.03
C MET A 19 5.33 -5.35 8.29
N THR A 20 4.63 -6.44 8.56
CA THR A 20 4.91 -7.74 7.95
C THR A 20 4.01 -8.00 6.74
N VAL A 21 4.44 -8.89 5.86
CA VAL A 21 3.62 -9.36 4.72
C VAL A 21 2.30 -9.96 5.21
N ASP A 22 2.31 -10.66 6.34
CA ASP A 22 1.10 -11.22 6.95
C ASP A 22 0.07 -10.15 7.36
N GLN A 23 0.53 -9.05 7.95
CA GLN A 23 -0.33 -7.93 8.35
C GLN A 23 -0.98 -7.21 7.16
N LEU A 24 -0.31 -7.20 5.99
CA LEU A 24 -0.92 -6.76 4.73
C LEU A 24 -2.01 -7.73 4.27
N LEU A 25 -1.70 -9.03 4.21
CA LEU A 25 -2.59 -10.08 3.72
C LEU A 25 -3.85 -10.24 4.59
N THR A 26 -3.73 -10.00 5.88
CA THR A 26 -4.82 -10.15 6.87
C THR A 26 -5.55 -8.84 7.16
N HIS A 27 -5.21 -7.75 6.46
CA HIS A 27 -5.88 -6.47 6.59
C HIS A 27 -5.84 -5.85 8.01
N ILE A 28 -4.75 -6.07 8.73
CA ILE A 28 -4.50 -5.49 10.06
C ILE A 28 -3.35 -4.46 10.06
N SER A 29 -3.08 -3.86 8.90
CA SER A 29 -1.94 -2.96 8.69
C SER A 29 -2.07 -1.60 9.38
N GLY A 30 -3.29 -1.05 9.43
CA GLY A 30 -3.54 0.33 9.83
C GLY A 30 -3.25 1.37 8.74
N LEU A 31 -2.96 0.96 7.51
CA LEU A 31 -2.55 1.87 6.44
C LEU A 31 -3.67 2.84 6.03
N PRO A 32 -3.34 4.05 5.55
CA PRO A 32 -4.32 4.93 4.92
C PRO A 32 -4.89 4.28 3.65
N GLU A 33 -6.17 4.49 3.36
CA GLU A 33 -6.86 3.92 2.19
C GLU A 33 -6.57 4.72 0.90
N ILE A 34 -5.88 4.12 -0.06
CA ILE A 34 -5.54 4.72 -1.36
C ILE A 34 -6.78 5.12 -2.17
N LEU A 35 -7.90 4.40 -2.03
CA LEU A 35 -9.14 4.75 -2.72
C LEU A 35 -9.73 6.10 -2.25
N LYS A 36 -9.35 6.60 -1.07
CA LYS A 36 -9.77 7.95 -0.61
C LYS A 36 -9.04 9.07 -1.36
N LEU A 37 -8.00 8.75 -2.13
CA LEU A 37 -7.21 9.71 -2.91
C LEU A 37 -7.57 9.73 -4.40
N ILE A 38 -8.39 8.78 -4.85
CA ILE A 38 -8.91 8.77 -6.23
C ILE A 38 -10.32 9.36 -6.26
N ASP A 39 -10.73 9.87 -7.42
CA ASP A 39 -12.10 10.32 -7.62
C ASP A 39 -13.01 9.10 -7.82
N PRO A 40 -13.99 8.88 -6.92
CA PRO A 40 -14.84 7.70 -6.95
C PRO A 40 -15.85 7.71 -8.11
N MET A 41 -16.15 8.86 -8.72
CA MET A 41 -17.12 8.95 -9.83
C MET A 41 -16.49 8.59 -11.18
N ILE A 42 -15.24 8.99 -11.40
CA ILE A 42 -14.57 8.78 -12.69
C ILE A 42 -13.49 7.69 -12.64
N GLY A 43 -13.18 7.14 -11.47
CA GLY A 43 -12.13 6.14 -11.30
C GLY A 43 -10.72 6.64 -11.64
N ASN A 44 -10.59 7.93 -11.96
CA ASN A 44 -9.33 8.58 -12.19
C ASN A 44 -8.73 9.02 -10.85
N ILE A 45 -7.44 9.28 -10.90
CA ILE A 45 -6.55 9.76 -9.85
C ILE A 45 -6.91 11.13 -9.22
N GLY A 46 -8.12 11.64 -9.45
CA GLY A 46 -8.63 12.87 -8.86
C GLY A 46 -7.78 14.10 -9.20
N PRO A 47 -7.60 15.07 -8.28
CA PRO A 47 -6.69 16.21 -8.51
C PRO A 47 -5.22 15.78 -8.64
N LEU A 48 -4.87 14.58 -8.16
CA LEU A 48 -3.52 14.03 -8.19
C LEU A 48 -3.29 13.32 -9.52
N LYS A 49 -2.77 14.04 -10.52
CA LYS A 49 -2.71 13.61 -11.93
C LYS A 49 -1.82 12.39 -12.27
N THR A 50 -1.16 11.73 -11.31
CA THR A 50 -0.33 10.52 -11.58
C THR A 50 -0.38 9.52 -10.42
N GLU A 51 -0.14 8.23 -10.70
CA GLU A 51 0.06 7.21 -9.65
C GLU A 51 1.17 7.64 -8.68
N ALA A 52 2.26 8.21 -9.19
CA ALA A 52 3.35 8.73 -8.37
C ALA A 52 2.88 9.84 -7.41
N ALA A 53 2.03 10.76 -7.88
CA ALA A 53 1.48 11.80 -7.01
C ALA A 53 0.56 11.24 -5.92
N ILE A 54 -0.22 10.20 -6.22
CA ILE A 54 -1.01 9.48 -5.21
C ILE A 54 -0.09 8.81 -4.21
N TRP A 55 0.95 8.12 -4.67
CA TRP A 55 1.91 7.44 -3.82
C TRP A 55 2.60 8.40 -2.85
N GLU A 56 3.14 9.50 -3.37
CA GLU A 56 3.75 10.54 -2.53
C GLU A 56 2.76 11.11 -1.53
N LYS A 57 1.51 11.36 -1.93
CA LYS A 57 0.47 11.83 -1.00
C LYS A 57 0.16 10.78 0.07
N LEU A 58 0.03 9.53 -0.31
CA LEU A 58 -0.31 8.41 0.58
C LEU A 58 0.76 8.23 1.67
N LYS A 59 2.05 8.34 1.30
CA LYS A 59 3.19 8.30 2.24
C LYS A 59 3.14 9.40 3.31
N THR A 60 2.41 10.50 3.07
CA THR A 60 2.26 11.60 4.06
C THR A 60 1.10 11.41 5.04
N LEU A 61 0.23 10.43 4.82
CA LEU A 61 -0.94 10.22 5.68
C LEU A 61 -0.56 9.35 6.89
N PRO A 62 -1.11 9.66 8.09
CA PRO A 62 -0.89 8.84 9.26
C PRO A 62 -1.55 7.46 9.09
N LEU A 63 -1.11 6.49 9.90
CA LEU A 63 -1.85 5.25 10.08
C LEU A 63 -3.24 5.56 10.67
N GLU A 64 -4.27 4.86 10.20
CA GLU A 64 -5.64 4.96 10.71
C GLU A 64 -5.78 4.33 12.10
N PHE A 65 -4.94 3.33 12.39
CA PHE A 65 -4.81 2.66 13.69
C PHE A 65 -3.44 1.96 13.76
N LYS A 66 -3.04 1.53 14.95
CA LYS A 66 -1.74 0.84 15.10
C LYS A 66 -1.79 -0.55 14.46
N THR A 67 -0.74 -0.89 13.73
CA THR A 67 -0.59 -2.20 13.07
C THR A 67 -0.82 -3.36 14.04
N GLY A 68 -1.72 -4.26 13.66
CA GLY A 68 -2.10 -5.47 14.42
C GLY A 68 -3.29 -5.31 15.35
N GLU A 69 -3.79 -4.08 15.60
CA GLU A 69 -4.86 -3.86 16.59
C GLU A 69 -6.27 -4.07 16.04
N GLN A 70 -6.49 -3.85 14.75
CA GLN A 70 -7.82 -3.89 14.15
C GLN A 70 -7.78 -4.47 12.72
N PHE A 71 -8.85 -5.16 12.33
CA PHE A 71 -9.13 -5.48 10.92
C PHE A 71 -9.80 -4.31 10.20
N SER A 72 -9.26 -3.92 9.06
CA SER A 72 -9.87 -2.97 8.13
C SER A 72 -9.49 -3.34 6.70
N TYR A 73 -10.49 -3.75 5.90
CA TYR A 73 -10.27 -4.02 4.48
C TYR A 73 -9.75 -2.76 3.78
N ASN A 74 -8.63 -2.88 3.08
CA ASN A 74 -7.82 -1.73 2.68
C ASN A 74 -7.06 -2.02 1.38
N GLN A 75 -7.25 -1.19 0.36
CA GLN A 75 -6.61 -1.41 -0.96
C GLN A 75 -5.13 -1.11 -0.98
N THR A 76 -4.62 -0.26 -0.09
CA THR A 76 -3.18 0.00 0.03
C THR A 76 -2.42 -1.28 0.37
N ASN A 77 -3.04 -2.20 1.12
CA ASN A 77 -2.42 -3.51 1.41
C ASN A 77 -2.13 -4.29 0.12
N TYR A 78 -3.12 -4.39 -0.76
CA TYR A 78 -2.96 -5.07 -2.05
C TYR A 78 -2.00 -4.35 -2.97
N TYR A 79 -2.01 -3.02 -2.96
CA TYR A 79 -1.05 -2.22 -3.72
C TYR A 79 0.40 -2.55 -3.32
N LEU A 80 0.71 -2.55 -2.02
CA LEU A 80 2.04 -2.90 -1.52
C LEU A 80 2.41 -4.36 -1.82
N LEU A 81 1.47 -5.30 -1.67
CA LEU A 81 1.69 -6.71 -2.04
C LEU A 81 2.02 -6.84 -3.54
N GLY A 82 1.33 -6.09 -4.40
CA GLY A 82 1.66 -5.98 -5.82
C GLY A 82 3.09 -5.52 -6.05
N LYS A 83 3.52 -4.42 -5.41
CA LYS A 83 4.91 -3.92 -5.51
C LYS A 83 5.94 -4.95 -5.02
N ILE A 84 5.64 -5.71 -3.98
CA ILE A 84 6.50 -6.81 -3.50
C ILE A 84 6.62 -7.91 -4.57
N ILE A 85 5.52 -8.32 -5.18
CA ILE A 85 5.52 -9.29 -6.28
C ILE A 85 6.35 -8.77 -7.46
N GLU A 86 6.20 -7.50 -7.85
CA GLU A 86 6.99 -6.87 -8.91
C GLU A 86 8.49 -6.88 -8.60
N LYS A 87 8.86 -6.50 -7.36
CA LYS A 87 10.26 -6.51 -6.91
C LYS A 87 10.90 -7.89 -7.03
N LEU A 88 10.17 -8.93 -6.63
CA LEU A 88 10.64 -10.32 -6.62
C LEU A 88 10.67 -10.94 -8.02
N THR A 89 9.67 -10.66 -8.84
CA THR A 89 9.54 -11.27 -10.18
C THR A 89 10.28 -10.51 -11.27
N LYS A 90 10.64 -9.24 -11.02
CA LYS A 90 11.15 -8.29 -12.04
C LYS A 90 10.21 -8.09 -13.23
N LYS A 91 8.91 -8.31 -13.01
CA LYS A 91 7.85 -8.14 -14.01
C LYS A 91 6.80 -7.21 -13.44
N THR A 92 6.21 -6.38 -14.30
CA THR A 92 5.05 -5.57 -13.91
C THR A 92 3.88 -6.49 -13.60
N PHE A 93 3.26 -6.27 -12.45
CA PHE A 93 2.11 -7.03 -11.97
C PHE A 93 0.84 -6.62 -12.74
N TYR A 94 0.73 -5.33 -13.08
CA TYR A 94 -0.37 -4.78 -13.86
C TYR A 94 -0.55 -5.46 -15.25
N ASN A 95 0.53 -5.92 -15.89
CA ASN A 95 0.47 -6.51 -17.23
C ASN A 95 0.03 -7.98 -17.28
N ARG A 96 -0.60 -8.52 -16.22
CA ARG A 96 -0.95 -9.94 -16.12
C ARG A 96 -2.44 -10.24 -15.95
N PHE A 97 -3.32 -9.24 -15.96
CA PHE A 97 -4.78 -9.40 -15.97
C PHE A 97 -5.45 -8.31 -16.80
#